data_AF-A0A843AAS0-F1
#
_entry.id   AF-A0A843AAS0-F1
#
_cell.length_a   1.000
_cell.length_b   1.000
_cell.length_c   1.000
_cell.angle_alpha   90.00
_cell.angle_beta   90.00
_cell.angle_gamma   90.00
#
_symmetry.space_group_name_H-M   'P 1'
#
loop_
_entity.id
_entity.type
_entity.pdbx_description
1 polymer ?
#
loop_
_entity_poly.entity_id
_entity_poly.type
_entity_poly.pdbx_seq_one_letter_code
_entity_poly.pdbx_strand_id
1 'polypeptide(L)'
;MKVRTRDFIYTKDDLFFASTNYIHPEDRFISFLRYIPNENGDRTKNGKKYSKVTSEEAYDYLRKNHPEYLYFCDISQVEMMGVPKNKVQEIIKPEERLSEIMNDEKEKSSNNQLIDKLLKIADFFHYKAGINYKNLGISGSILPKLQKDTVSDIDFVVYGLENHRKAMETFKKFKGKEVEINKIEVDDDENKTFKTNKKSEIKKITLSPIKDEYWEKVYNKRMKDSSLTKEEFCWYEDRKNNRGIIEGTLFDILATRNWDEIEGEWGDTRYEPVGIAKVETVVENAIASFDNPATYKVKDLKVLEVDKGNEKLINKVNEISSFTHTYAGQAIENEKIIAKGKVERVLKGKGQNKEESYRLIVGTTRESINEYIKLKNIP
;
A
#
# COMPACT_ATOMS: atom_id res chain seq x y z
N MET A 1 20.35 -8.76 -2.60
CA MET A 1 19.47 -7.70 -2.05
C MET A 1 18.04 -8.02 -2.44
N LYS A 2 17.08 -7.97 -1.51
CA LYS A 2 15.64 -8.12 -1.78
C LYS A 2 14.94 -6.81 -1.43
N VAL A 3 13.99 -6.40 -2.25
CA VAL A 3 13.18 -5.19 -2.09
C VAL A 3 11.73 -5.59 -2.37
N ARG A 4 10.79 -5.03 -1.61
CA ARG A 4 9.34 -5.20 -1.83
C ARG A 4 8.63 -3.86 -1.70
N THR A 5 7.35 -3.83 -2.05
CA THR A 5 6.49 -2.65 -1.89
C THR A 5 6.63 -2.06 -0.48
N ARG A 6 6.64 -0.72 -0.37
CA ARG A 6 6.80 0.09 0.86
C ARG A 6 8.21 0.26 1.40
N ASP A 7 9.18 -0.52 0.91
CA ASP A 7 10.60 -0.27 1.18
C ASP A 7 11.06 1.03 0.52
N PHE A 8 12.10 1.65 1.08
CA PHE A 8 12.82 2.75 0.46
C PHE A 8 14.21 2.30 0.01
N ILE A 9 14.69 2.91 -1.07
CA ILE A 9 16.05 2.73 -1.58
C ILE A 9 16.73 4.09 -1.53
N TYR A 10 17.82 4.17 -0.79
CA TYR A 10 18.73 5.31 -0.83
C TYR A 10 19.89 5.00 -1.78
N THR A 11 20.21 5.94 -2.65
CA THR A 11 21.15 5.72 -3.75
C THR A 11 22.49 6.40 -3.50
N LYS A 12 23.52 5.99 -4.26
CA LYS A 12 24.84 6.63 -4.24
C LYS A 12 24.84 8.07 -4.74
N ASP A 13 23.77 8.46 -5.46
CA ASP A 13 23.58 9.81 -5.99
C ASP A 13 22.69 10.67 -5.06
N ASP A 14 22.53 10.28 -3.79
CA ASP A 14 21.79 11.02 -2.76
C ASP A 14 20.26 11.14 -3.02
N LEU A 15 19.68 10.15 -3.72
CA LEU A 15 18.26 10.09 -4.05
C LEU A 15 17.51 9.07 -3.17
N PHE A 16 16.22 9.33 -2.90
CA PHE A 16 15.34 8.39 -2.21
C PHE A 16 14.20 7.92 -3.10
N PHE A 17 14.16 6.61 -3.33
CA PHE A 17 13.11 5.95 -4.10
C PHE A 17 12.20 5.12 -3.20
N ALA A 18 10.90 5.13 -3.45
CA ALA A 18 9.94 4.23 -2.81
C ALA A 18 9.65 3.05 -3.75
N SER A 19 9.84 1.82 -3.27
CA SER A 19 9.50 0.63 -4.03
C SER A 19 7.98 0.45 -4.13
N THR A 20 7.52 0.15 -5.34
CA THR A 20 6.10 -0.07 -5.65
C THR A 20 5.78 -1.50 -6.08
N ASN A 21 6.79 -2.35 -6.17
CA ASN A 21 6.68 -3.69 -6.74
C ASN A 21 7.29 -4.73 -5.80
N TYR A 22 6.78 -5.96 -5.87
CA TYR A 22 7.34 -7.12 -5.17
C TYR A 22 8.40 -7.86 -5.99
N ILE A 23 8.32 -7.72 -7.32
CA ILE A 23 9.13 -8.44 -8.29
C ILE A 23 9.79 -7.41 -9.18
N HIS A 24 11.07 -7.63 -9.50
CA HIS A 24 11.91 -6.66 -10.17
C HIS A 24 12.79 -7.32 -11.23
N PRO A 25 13.19 -6.58 -12.28
CA PRO A 25 14.19 -7.05 -13.24
C PRO A 25 15.52 -7.45 -12.57
N GLU A 26 16.35 -8.18 -13.30
CA GLU A 26 17.62 -8.66 -12.77
C GLU A 26 18.61 -7.53 -12.46
N ASP A 27 18.59 -6.43 -13.21
CA ASP A 27 19.58 -5.36 -13.10
C ASP A 27 19.17 -4.20 -12.17
N ARG A 28 17.88 -4.11 -11.79
CA ARG A 28 17.34 -2.94 -11.08
C ARG A 28 16.15 -3.26 -10.16
N PHE A 29 15.83 -2.31 -9.28
CA PHE A 29 14.61 -2.33 -8.46
C PHE A 29 13.61 -1.29 -8.97
N ILE A 30 12.40 -1.73 -9.31
CA ILE A 30 11.31 -0.85 -9.74
C ILE A 30 10.81 -0.03 -8.57
N SER A 31 10.90 1.28 -8.71
CA SER A 31 10.65 2.20 -7.61
C SER A 31 10.48 3.62 -8.15
N PHE A 32 9.69 4.44 -7.46
CA PHE A 32 9.47 5.83 -7.83
C PHE A 32 10.38 6.76 -7.03
N LEU A 33 11.02 7.72 -7.69
CA LEU A 33 11.77 8.78 -7.01
C LEU A 33 10.81 9.62 -6.16
N ARG A 34 11.16 9.85 -4.90
CA ARG A 34 10.32 10.57 -3.94
C ARG A 34 11.00 11.78 -3.33
N TYR A 35 12.31 11.75 -3.14
CA TYR A 35 13.05 12.89 -2.60
C TYR A 35 14.37 13.10 -3.34
N ILE A 36 14.66 14.36 -3.62
CA ILE A 36 15.89 14.84 -4.26
C ILE A 36 16.60 15.83 -3.33
N PRO A 37 17.95 15.90 -3.34
CA PRO A 37 18.69 16.96 -2.66
C PRO A 37 18.27 18.33 -3.22
N ASN A 38 17.98 19.27 -2.33
CA ASN A 38 17.62 20.64 -2.70
C ASN A 38 17.89 21.58 -1.52
N GLU A 39 18.79 22.55 -1.68
CA GLU A 39 19.12 23.57 -0.66
C GLU A 39 17.94 24.47 -0.26
N ASN A 40 16.94 24.58 -1.14
CA ASN A 40 15.67 25.25 -0.88
C ASN A 40 14.56 24.28 -0.45
N GLY A 41 14.93 23.02 -0.18
CA GLY A 41 14.03 21.97 0.24
C GLY A 41 13.46 22.21 1.64
N ASP A 42 12.26 21.66 1.85
CA ASP A 42 11.48 21.81 3.09
C ASP A 42 11.58 20.58 4.01
N ARG A 43 12.43 19.61 3.66
CA ARG A 43 12.77 18.43 4.47
C ARG A 43 14.25 18.47 4.81
N THR A 44 14.61 17.97 5.99
CA THR A 44 16.00 17.92 6.45
C THR A 44 16.34 16.53 6.96
N LYS A 45 17.52 16.02 6.59
CA LYS A 45 18.11 14.80 7.14
C LYS A 45 19.62 14.98 7.26
N ASN A 46 20.17 14.75 8.45
CA ASN A 46 21.61 14.87 8.73
C ASN A 46 22.23 16.20 8.24
N GLY A 47 21.52 17.31 8.44
CA GLY A 47 21.96 18.65 8.02
C GLY A 47 21.78 18.97 6.53
N LYS A 48 21.42 17.99 5.69
CA LYS A 48 21.10 18.20 4.27
C LYS A 48 19.62 18.46 4.04
N LYS A 49 19.30 19.27 3.03
CA LYS A 49 17.92 19.59 2.65
C LYS A 49 17.46 18.83 1.41
N TYR A 50 16.17 18.49 1.39
CA TYR A 50 15.54 17.72 0.33
C TYR A 50 14.16 18.28 -0.04
N SER A 51 13.76 18.05 -1.29
CA SER A 51 12.39 18.29 -1.77
C SER A 51 11.70 16.98 -2.09
N LYS A 52 10.42 16.88 -1.74
CA LYS A 52 9.56 15.81 -2.23
C LYS A 52 9.11 16.13 -3.65
N VAL A 53 9.21 15.16 -4.56
CA VAL A 53 8.80 15.32 -5.96
C VAL A 53 7.54 14.51 -6.27
N THR A 54 6.73 15.04 -7.19
CA THR A 54 5.62 14.33 -7.85
C THR A 54 6.15 13.39 -8.93
N SER A 55 5.28 12.53 -9.49
CA SER A 55 5.68 11.60 -10.55
C SER A 55 6.22 12.31 -11.80
N GLU A 56 5.64 13.45 -12.18
CA GLU A 56 6.06 14.24 -13.35
C GLU A 56 7.42 14.88 -13.10
N GLU A 57 7.55 15.63 -12.00
CA GLU A 57 8.83 16.24 -11.58
C GLU A 57 9.95 15.19 -11.43
N ALA A 58 9.61 14.00 -10.95
CA ALA A 58 10.57 12.89 -10.84
C ALA A 58 11.07 12.43 -12.22
N TYR A 59 10.19 12.23 -13.20
CA TYR A 59 10.62 11.85 -14.56
C TYR A 59 11.50 12.95 -15.18
N ASP A 60 11.09 14.20 -15.07
CA ASP A 60 11.85 15.32 -15.64
C ASP A 60 13.23 15.48 -14.98
N TYR A 61 13.29 15.35 -13.66
CA TYR A 61 14.54 15.40 -12.92
C TYR A 61 15.48 14.25 -13.32
N LEU A 62 14.96 13.02 -13.43
CA LEU A 62 15.77 11.86 -13.81
C LEU A 62 16.24 11.96 -15.26
N ARG A 63 15.38 12.32 -16.22
CA ARG A 63 15.79 12.49 -17.63
C ARG A 63 16.93 13.49 -17.77
N LYS A 64 16.89 14.58 -16.99
CA LYS A 64 17.89 15.65 -17.05
C LYS A 64 19.19 15.30 -16.35
N ASN A 65 19.13 14.69 -15.17
CA ASN A 65 20.30 14.58 -14.27
C ASN A 65 20.81 13.15 -14.10
N HIS A 66 19.92 12.16 -14.18
CA HIS A 66 20.21 10.76 -13.86
C HIS A 66 19.45 9.79 -14.78
N PRO A 67 19.66 9.86 -16.11
CA PRO A 67 18.89 9.06 -17.08
C PRO A 67 19.09 7.55 -16.89
N GLU A 68 20.15 7.11 -16.22
CA GLU A 68 20.40 5.69 -15.92
C GLU A 68 19.36 5.03 -15.00
N TYR A 69 18.58 5.84 -14.28
CA TYR A 69 17.46 5.38 -13.43
C TYR A 69 16.16 5.19 -14.21
N LEU A 70 16.14 5.58 -15.48
CA LEU A 70 15.03 5.35 -16.39
C LEU A 70 15.39 4.19 -17.32
N TYR A 71 14.39 3.37 -17.65
CA TYR A 71 14.53 2.36 -18.69
C TYR A 71 13.19 2.08 -19.35
N PHE A 72 13.27 1.62 -20.60
CA PHE A 72 12.11 1.10 -21.29
C PHE A 72 11.90 -0.36 -20.87
N CYS A 73 10.72 -0.66 -20.31
CA CYS A 73 10.37 -2.01 -19.91
C CYS A 73 9.76 -2.77 -21.10
N ASP A 74 10.44 -3.80 -21.59
CA ASP A 74 9.96 -4.62 -22.71
C ASP A 74 8.69 -5.42 -22.39
N ILE A 75 8.33 -5.59 -21.12
CA ILE A 75 7.11 -6.32 -20.72
C ILE A 75 5.90 -5.39 -20.76
N SER A 76 6.00 -4.21 -20.14
CA SER A 76 4.90 -3.25 -20.05
C SER A 76 4.87 -2.26 -21.20
N GLN A 77 5.90 -2.21 -22.05
CA GLN A 77 6.05 -1.31 -23.20
C GLN A 77 5.97 0.17 -22.82
N VAL A 78 6.46 0.51 -21.62
CA VAL A 78 6.51 1.89 -21.10
C VAL A 78 7.87 2.18 -20.48
N GLU A 79 8.27 3.46 -20.51
CA GLU A 79 9.38 3.94 -19.71
C GLU A 79 9.02 3.88 -18.23
N MET A 80 9.92 3.32 -17.42
CA MET A 80 9.75 3.14 -15.99
C MET A 80 10.97 3.66 -15.24
N MET A 81 10.74 4.10 -14.01
CA MET A 81 11.80 4.37 -13.05
C MET A 81 12.24 3.08 -12.36
N GLY A 82 13.54 2.91 -12.17
CA GLY A 82 14.09 1.85 -11.34
C GLY A 82 15.55 2.09 -10.99
N VAL A 83 15.91 1.79 -9.75
CA VAL A 83 17.28 1.98 -9.25
C VAL A 83 18.16 0.82 -9.74
N PRO A 84 19.21 1.07 -10.54
CA PRO A 84 20.20 0.05 -10.88
C PRO A 84 20.83 -0.55 -9.61
N LYS A 85 20.99 -1.87 -9.55
CA LYS A 85 21.47 -2.54 -8.33
C LYS A 85 22.86 -2.05 -7.88
N ASN A 86 23.71 -1.62 -8.82
CA ASN A 86 25.03 -1.05 -8.53
C ASN A 86 25.00 0.39 -7.99
N LYS A 87 23.87 1.10 -8.12
CA LYS A 87 23.63 2.46 -7.60
C LYS A 87 22.95 2.46 -6.22
N VAL A 88 22.52 1.29 -5.72
CA VAL A 88 21.98 1.16 -4.37
C VAL A 88 23.08 1.43 -3.34
N GLN A 89 22.80 2.34 -2.40
CA GLN A 89 23.63 2.59 -1.22
C GLN A 89 23.05 1.85 0.00
N GLU A 90 21.73 1.93 0.19
CA GLU A 90 21.04 1.34 1.33
C GLU A 90 19.59 0.97 0.96
N ILE A 91 19.08 -0.14 1.51
CA ILE A 91 17.65 -0.48 1.49
C ILE A 91 17.12 -0.20 2.90
N ILE A 92 16.15 0.70 3.00
CA ILE A 92 15.56 1.16 4.25
C ILE A 92 14.19 0.50 4.39
N LYS A 93 14.01 -0.32 5.44
CA LYS A 93 12.81 -1.16 5.57
C LYS A 93 11.84 -0.69 6.67
N PRO A 94 10.53 -0.76 6.43
CA PRO A 94 9.52 -0.37 7.42
C PRO A 94 9.62 -1.05 8.79
N GLU A 95 9.86 -2.36 8.82
CA GLU A 95 9.98 -3.16 10.05
C GLU A 95 11.24 -2.80 10.85
N GLU A 96 12.35 -2.56 10.15
CA GLU A 96 13.62 -2.16 10.75
C GLU A 96 13.51 -0.75 11.36
N ARG A 97 12.85 0.18 10.65
CA ARG A 97 12.61 1.54 11.18
C ARG A 97 11.70 1.54 12.40
N LEU A 98 10.62 0.76 12.40
CA LEU A 98 9.76 0.67 13.59
C LEU A 98 10.52 0.10 14.78
N SER A 99 11.32 -0.95 14.57
CA SER A 99 12.17 -1.53 15.61
C SER A 99 13.21 -0.54 16.14
N GLU A 100 13.85 0.24 15.26
CA GLU A 100 14.77 1.32 15.65
C GLU A 100 14.08 2.34 16.59
N ILE A 101 12.91 2.86 16.20
CA ILE A 101 12.12 3.80 17.00
C ILE A 101 11.73 3.20 18.36
N MET A 102 11.41 1.91 18.38
CA MET A 102 11.03 1.20 19.61
C MET A 102 12.21 0.97 20.57
N ASN A 103 13.45 0.98 20.08
CA ASN A 103 14.63 0.62 20.87
C ASN A 103 15.55 1.81 21.18
N ASP A 104 15.47 2.91 20.42
CA ASP A 104 16.28 4.11 20.66
C ASP A 104 15.58 5.10 21.60
N GLU A 105 16.14 5.29 22.80
CA GLU A 105 15.65 6.29 23.75
C GLU A 105 15.68 7.71 23.20
N LYS A 106 16.62 8.06 22.31
CA LYS A 106 16.68 9.40 21.71
C LYS A 106 15.49 9.66 20.80
N GLU A 107 15.04 8.66 20.05
CA GLU A 107 13.86 8.76 19.20
C GLU A 107 12.60 8.93 20.08
N LYS A 108 12.50 8.20 21.20
CA LYS A 108 11.39 8.32 22.18
C LYS A 108 11.38 9.64 22.95
N SER A 109 12.56 10.15 23.34
CA SER A 109 12.67 11.37 24.15
C SER A 109 12.65 12.67 23.34
N SER A 110 12.58 12.59 22.01
CA SER A 110 12.73 13.74 21.10
C SER A 110 11.59 14.78 21.13
N ASN A 111 10.66 14.76 22.10
CA ASN A 111 9.40 15.53 22.10
C ASN A 111 8.58 15.36 20.79
N ASN A 112 8.83 14.29 20.04
CA ASN A 112 8.20 14.08 18.75
C ASN A 112 6.84 13.41 18.93
N GLN A 113 5.80 14.24 19.04
CA GLN A 113 4.41 13.78 19.19
C GLN A 113 3.98 12.79 18.10
N LEU A 114 4.58 12.84 16.91
CA LEU A 114 4.28 11.90 15.82
C LEU A 114 4.78 10.48 16.13
N ILE A 115 5.96 10.36 16.76
CA ILE A 115 6.55 9.09 17.16
C ILE A 115 5.73 8.43 18.27
N ASP A 116 5.28 9.20 19.26
CA ASP A 116 4.41 8.69 20.32
C ASP A 116 3.09 8.14 19.77
N LYS A 117 2.49 8.86 18.81
CA LYS A 117 1.27 8.42 18.11
C LYS A 117 1.52 7.14 17.31
N LEU A 118 2.64 7.05 16.59
CA LEU A 118 3.04 5.83 15.88
C LEU A 118 3.18 4.64 16.84
N LEU A 119 3.85 4.83 17.97
CA LEU A 119 4.03 3.78 18.98
C LEU A 119 2.70 3.34 19.59
N LYS A 120 1.75 4.27 19.80
CA LYS A 120 0.38 3.93 20.22
C LYS A 120 -0.35 3.09 19.17
N ILE A 121 -0.21 3.40 17.88
CA ILE A 121 -0.78 2.59 16.80
C ILE A 121 -0.16 1.18 16.79
N ALA A 122 1.17 1.09 16.93
CA ALA A 122 1.88 -0.19 16.98
C ALA A 122 1.44 -1.04 18.19
N ASP A 123 1.40 -0.45 19.39
CA ASP A 123 0.90 -1.09 20.61
C ASP A 123 -0.56 -1.55 20.43
N PHE A 124 -1.42 -0.71 19.84
CA PHE A 124 -2.82 -1.07 19.57
C PHE A 124 -2.94 -2.34 18.72
N PHE A 125 -2.28 -2.41 17.56
CA PHE A 125 -2.37 -3.58 16.70
C PHE A 125 -1.67 -4.80 17.29
N HIS A 126 -0.57 -4.60 18.00
CA HIS A 126 0.09 -5.71 18.69
C HIS A 126 -0.83 -6.38 19.71
N TYR A 127 -1.40 -5.59 20.63
CA TYR A 127 -2.17 -6.13 21.75
C TYR A 127 -3.62 -6.45 21.40
N LYS A 128 -4.26 -5.74 20.47
CA LYS A 128 -5.68 -5.95 20.12
C LYS A 128 -5.88 -6.83 18.89
N ALA A 129 -4.96 -6.82 17.93
CA ALA A 129 -5.01 -7.71 16.76
C ALA A 129 -4.15 -8.97 16.91
N GLY A 130 -3.28 -9.03 17.94
CA GLY A 130 -2.38 -10.16 18.16
C GLY A 130 -1.26 -10.26 17.10
N ILE A 131 -0.90 -9.14 16.49
CA ILE A 131 0.12 -9.10 15.42
C ILE A 131 1.48 -8.83 16.06
N ASN A 132 2.45 -9.72 15.85
CA ASN A 132 3.80 -9.52 16.38
C ASN A 132 4.45 -8.25 15.78
N TYR A 133 5.20 -7.47 16.59
CA TYR A 133 5.89 -6.27 16.12
C TYR A 133 6.78 -6.48 14.89
N LYS A 134 7.36 -7.68 14.71
CA LYS A 134 8.15 -8.02 13.51
C LYS A 134 7.35 -8.00 12.21
N ASN A 135 6.02 -8.04 12.31
CA ASN A 135 5.08 -7.96 11.19
C ASN A 135 4.44 -6.56 11.07
N LEU A 136 4.93 -5.58 11.82
CA LEU A 136 4.49 -4.19 11.79
C LEU A 136 5.64 -3.31 11.30
N GLY A 137 5.32 -2.19 10.67
CA GLY A 137 6.33 -1.28 10.16
C GLY A 137 5.79 0.13 9.94
N ILE A 138 6.68 1.03 9.52
CA ILE A 138 6.34 2.40 9.17
C ILE A 138 6.98 2.78 7.83
N SER A 139 6.18 3.26 6.89
CA SER A 139 6.66 3.74 5.58
C SER A 139 6.55 5.28 5.51
N GLY A 140 6.38 5.81 4.31
CA GLY A 140 6.15 7.24 4.11
C GLY A 140 7.38 8.08 4.41
N SER A 141 7.17 9.29 4.92
CA SER A 141 8.27 10.19 5.25
C SER A 141 9.04 9.81 6.51
N ILE A 142 8.43 9.06 7.44
CA ILE A 142 9.08 8.64 8.70
C ILE A 142 10.17 7.60 8.42
N LEU A 143 9.96 6.75 7.42
CA LEU A 143 10.89 5.70 7.02
C LEU A 143 12.29 6.23 6.67
N PRO A 144 12.47 7.14 5.69
CA PRO A 144 13.77 7.70 5.36
C PRO A 144 14.23 8.80 6.34
N LYS A 145 13.50 9.07 7.44
CA LYS A 145 13.72 10.21 8.36
C LYS A 145 13.59 11.59 7.67
N LEU A 146 12.57 11.76 6.82
CA LEU A 146 12.26 12.98 6.07
C LEU A 146 10.85 13.53 6.39
N GLN A 147 10.29 13.16 7.55
CA GLN A 147 9.03 13.70 8.06
C GLN A 147 9.15 15.19 8.39
N LYS A 148 8.03 15.90 8.31
CA LYS A 148 7.87 17.25 8.87
C LYS A 148 7.21 17.12 10.23
N ASP A 149 7.68 17.88 11.21
CA ASP A 149 7.26 17.78 12.61
C ASP A 149 5.77 18.08 12.84
N THR A 150 5.12 18.85 11.96
CA THR A 150 3.77 19.38 12.22
C THR A 150 2.67 18.89 11.27
N VAL A 151 2.99 18.17 10.19
CA VAL A 151 2.00 17.91 9.10
C VAL A 151 2.09 16.52 8.47
N SER A 152 2.83 15.59 9.06
CA SER A 152 3.02 14.27 8.43
C SER A 152 1.95 13.28 8.87
N ASP A 153 1.32 12.64 7.90
CA ASP A 153 0.48 11.45 8.12
C ASP A 153 1.37 10.25 8.53
N ILE A 154 0.75 9.23 9.12
CA ILE A 154 1.40 7.98 9.52
C ILE A 154 1.07 6.88 8.51
N ASP A 155 2.04 6.47 7.71
CA ASP A 155 1.93 5.38 6.74
C ASP A 155 2.23 4.02 7.41
N PHE A 156 1.35 3.54 8.29
CA PHE A 156 1.55 2.32 9.08
C PHE A 156 1.47 1.06 8.21
N VAL A 157 2.45 0.19 8.28
CA VAL A 157 2.56 -1.02 7.43
C VAL A 157 2.28 -2.27 8.25
N VAL A 158 1.49 -3.17 7.68
CA VAL A 158 1.22 -4.50 8.22
C VAL A 158 1.68 -5.55 7.20
N TYR A 159 2.60 -6.42 7.64
CA TYR A 159 3.18 -7.48 6.83
C TYR A 159 2.37 -8.77 6.92
N GLY A 160 2.07 -9.35 5.76
CA GLY A 160 1.22 -10.52 5.61
C GLY A 160 -0.23 -10.13 5.35
N LEU A 161 -0.83 -10.66 4.28
CA LEU A 161 -2.20 -10.30 3.90
C LEU A 161 -3.21 -10.69 5.00
N GLU A 162 -3.01 -11.83 5.66
CA GLU A 162 -3.87 -12.25 6.77
C GLU A 162 -3.69 -11.37 8.02
N ASN A 163 -2.47 -10.87 8.27
CA ASN A 163 -2.26 -9.90 9.36
C ASN A 163 -2.91 -8.56 9.02
N HIS A 164 -2.85 -8.13 7.75
CA HIS A 164 -3.54 -6.92 7.31
C HIS A 164 -5.05 -7.05 7.51
N ARG A 165 -5.68 -8.16 7.08
CA ARG A 165 -7.10 -8.43 7.35
C ARG A 165 -7.43 -8.35 8.84
N LYS A 166 -6.63 -8.98 9.71
CA LYS A 166 -6.80 -8.90 11.18
C LYS A 166 -6.70 -7.47 11.71
N ALA A 167 -5.75 -6.67 11.21
CA ALA A 167 -5.61 -5.27 11.60
C ALA A 167 -6.86 -4.46 11.22
N MET A 168 -7.35 -4.65 10.00
CA MET A 168 -8.54 -3.99 9.47
C MET A 168 -9.81 -4.34 10.27
N GLU A 169 -10.02 -5.62 10.56
CA GLU A 169 -11.14 -6.09 11.39
C GLU A 169 -11.05 -5.57 12.83
N THR A 170 -9.85 -5.54 13.39
CA THR A 170 -9.59 -5.00 14.73
C THR A 170 -9.90 -3.51 14.78
N PHE A 171 -9.42 -2.73 13.81
CA PHE A 171 -9.73 -1.32 13.73
C PHE A 171 -11.24 -1.11 13.55
N LYS A 172 -11.91 -1.82 12.65
CA LYS A 172 -13.39 -1.78 12.51
C LYS A 172 -14.12 -2.03 13.83
N LYS A 173 -13.67 -3.02 14.62
CA LYS A 173 -14.30 -3.41 15.89
C LYS A 173 -14.15 -2.34 16.99
N PHE A 174 -13.00 -1.67 17.03
CA PHE A 174 -12.61 -0.77 18.11
C PHE A 174 -12.56 0.71 17.72
N LYS A 175 -12.77 1.07 16.45
CA LYS A 175 -12.73 2.48 16.00
C LYS A 175 -13.70 3.33 16.81
N GLY A 176 -13.21 4.45 17.33
CA GLY A 176 -13.96 5.36 18.20
C GLY A 176 -14.13 4.91 19.66
N LYS A 177 -13.53 3.79 20.07
CA LYS A 177 -13.58 3.29 21.46
C LYS A 177 -12.22 3.45 22.12
N GLU A 178 -12.21 3.88 23.38
CA GLU A 178 -11.01 3.81 24.21
C GLU A 178 -10.73 2.34 24.56
N VAL A 179 -9.49 1.92 24.33
CA VAL A 179 -9.02 0.59 24.73
C VAL A 179 -7.86 0.71 25.71
N GLU A 180 -7.92 -0.11 26.76
CA GLU A 180 -6.82 -0.27 27.70
C GLU A 180 -5.89 -1.39 27.24
N ILE A 181 -4.59 -1.11 27.27
CA ILE A 181 -3.51 -2.02 26.92
C ILE A 181 -2.57 -2.11 28.10
N ASN A 182 -2.36 -3.34 28.58
CA ASN A 182 -1.39 -3.64 29.62
C ASN A 182 -0.08 -4.04 28.93
N LYS A 183 0.81 -3.07 28.73
CA LYS A 183 2.11 -3.31 28.12
C LYS A 183 3.01 -4.00 29.12
N ILE A 184 3.52 -5.18 28.75
CA ILE A 184 4.50 -5.91 29.55
C ILE A 184 5.86 -5.62 28.93
N GLU A 185 6.72 -4.89 29.63
CA GLU A 185 8.13 -4.81 29.27
C GLU A 185 8.77 -6.17 29.59
N VAL A 186 9.30 -6.82 28.55
CA VAL A 186 10.16 -8.00 28.70
C VAL A 186 11.57 -7.51 28.45
N ASP A 187 12.43 -7.60 29.47
CA ASP A 187 13.86 -7.39 29.30
C ASP A 187 14.40 -8.53 28.42
N ASP A 188 14.75 -8.23 27.17
CA ASP A 188 15.42 -9.16 26.25
C ASP A 188 16.91 -9.32 26.63
N ASP A 189 17.19 -9.63 27.89
CA ASP A 189 18.53 -10.00 28.37
C ASP A 189 18.57 -11.53 28.49
N GLU A 190 18.77 -12.24 27.37
CA GLU A 190 18.80 -13.72 27.26
C GLU A 190 19.83 -14.41 28.19
N ASN A 191 20.65 -13.65 28.92
CA ASN A 191 21.72 -14.17 29.77
C ASN A 191 21.58 -13.90 31.29
N LYS A 192 20.39 -13.53 31.80
CA LYS A 192 20.20 -13.41 33.27
C LYS A 192 19.07 -14.28 33.80
N THR A 193 19.47 -15.37 34.45
CA THR A 193 18.64 -16.24 35.29
C THR A 193 18.22 -15.55 36.59
N PHE A 194 17.55 -14.39 36.57
CA PHE A 194 16.95 -13.80 37.77
C PHE A 194 15.64 -13.07 37.47
N LYS A 195 14.65 -13.33 38.34
CA LYS A 195 13.27 -12.81 38.35
C LYS A 195 13.18 -11.36 37.88
N THR A 196 12.65 -11.13 36.67
CA THR A 196 12.34 -9.80 36.14
C THR A 196 11.10 -9.23 36.83
N ASN A 197 11.26 -8.09 37.51
CA ASN A 197 10.15 -7.26 37.95
C ASN A 197 9.44 -6.72 36.70
N LYS A 198 8.36 -7.39 36.25
CA LYS A 198 7.52 -6.93 35.15
C LYS A 198 6.91 -5.58 35.52
N LYS A 199 7.44 -4.49 34.96
CA LYS A 199 6.79 -3.20 35.03
C LYS A 199 5.67 -3.20 33.99
N SER A 200 4.42 -3.19 34.46
CA SER A 200 3.26 -3.08 33.60
C SER A 200 2.87 -1.61 33.43
N GLU A 201 2.91 -1.11 32.20
CA GLU A 201 2.38 0.21 31.86
C GLU A 201 0.97 0.05 31.30
N ILE A 202 -0.01 0.73 31.90
CA ILE A 202 -1.38 0.76 31.37
C ILE A 202 -1.50 1.97 30.44
N LYS A 203 -1.78 1.71 29.17
CA LYS A 203 -2.04 2.75 28.15
C LYS A 203 -3.49 2.74 27.72
N LYS A 204 -4.09 3.92 27.66
CA LYS A 204 -5.40 4.17 27.03
C LYS A 204 -5.17 4.68 25.62
N ILE A 205 -5.74 4.00 24.64
CA ILE A 205 -5.57 4.33 23.22
C ILE A 205 -6.93 4.41 22.55
N THR A 206 -7.15 5.46 21.77
CA THR A 206 -8.35 5.64 20.95
C THR A 206 -7.93 5.90 19.52
N LEU A 207 -8.28 4.98 18.62
CA LEU A 207 -8.17 5.19 17.18
C LEU A 207 -9.55 5.53 16.64
N SER A 208 -9.71 6.71 16.05
CA SER A 208 -11.00 7.24 15.63
C SER A 208 -11.24 7.05 14.13
N PRO A 209 -12.51 6.96 13.68
CA PRO A 209 -12.83 7.05 12.26
C PRO A 209 -12.50 8.44 11.69
N ILE A 210 -12.46 8.52 10.37
CA ILE A 210 -12.34 9.78 9.63
C ILE A 210 -13.71 10.47 9.57
N LYS A 211 -13.71 11.80 9.62
CA LYS A 211 -14.91 12.65 9.54
C LYS A 211 -15.19 13.15 8.11
N ASP A 212 -16.43 13.55 7.85
CA ASP A 212 -16.96 13.86 6.52
C ASP A 212 -16.18 14.91 5.72
N GLU A 213 -15.69 15.98 6.35
CA GLU A 213 -14.91 17.04 5.67
C GLU A 213 -13.66 16.51 4.96
N TYR A 214 -13.03 15.46 5.50
CA TYR A 214 -11.88 14.83 4.86
C TYR A 214 -12.28 14.12 3.58
N TRP A 215 -13.41 13.41 3.58
CA TRP A 215 -13.86 12.63 2.43
C TRP A 215 -14.22 13.52 1.24
N GLU A 216 -14.76 14.71 1.48
CA GLU A 216 -15.00 15.69 0.44
C GLU A 216 -13.72 16.11 -0.30
N LYS A 217 -12.65 16.41 0.44
CA LYS A 217 -11.35 16.73 -0.14
C LYS A 217 -10.79 15.57 -0.97
N VAL A 218 -10.94 14.34 -0.48
CA VAL A 218 -10.46 13.15 -1.20
C VAL A 218 -11.29 12.88 -2.45
N TYR A 219 -12.62 13.01 -2.38
CA TYR A 219 -13.53 12.86 -3.51
C TYR A 219 -13.14 13.80 -4.67
N ASN A 220 -13.03 15.10 -4.38
CA ASN A 220 -12.67 16.11 -5.41
C ASN A 220 -11.29 15.87 -6.04
N LYS A 221 -10.38 15.23 -5.30
CA LYS A 221 -9.05 14.85 -5.79
C LYS A 221 -9.09 13.61 -6.67
N ARG A 222 -9.87 12.57 -6.30
CA ARG A 222 -9.83 11.24 -6.94
C ARG A 222 -10.88 11.06 -8.03
N MET A 223 -12.07 11.61 -7.87
CA MET A 223 -13.16 11.45 -8.82
C MET A 223 -13.11 12.57 -9.86
N LYS A 224 -12.96 12.17 -11.12
CA LYS A 224 -12.92 13.07 -12.30
C LYS A 224 -14.03 12.77 -13.30
N ASP A 225 -14.90 11.83 -12.96
CA ASP A 225 -16.07 11.42 -13.72
C ASP A 225 -17.25 11.13 -12.78
N SER A 226 -18.34 10.60 -13.33
CA SER A 226 -19.53 10.19 -12.58
C SER A 226 -19.52 8.70 -12.20
N SER A 227 -18.35 8.05 -12.20
CA SER A 227 -18.26 6.62 -11.87
C SER A 227 -18.62 6.33 -10.42
N LEU A 228 -18.52 7.29 -9.49
CA LEU A 228 -19.09 7.20 -8.14
C LEU A 228 -19.71 8.55 -7.78
N THR A 229 -20.90 8.54 -7.17
CA THR A 229 -21.41 9.76 -6.52
C THR A 229 -20.60 10.04 -5.26
N LYS A 230 -20.68 11.28 -4.73
CA LYS A 230 -20.03 11.64 -3.45
C LYS A 230 -20.51 10.75 -2.31
N GLU A 231 -21.81 10.46 -2.26
CA GLU A 231 -22.41 9.59 -1.24
C GLU A 231 -21.89 8.16 -1.34
N GLU A 232 -21.86 7.58 -2.55
CA GLU A 232 -21.28 6.25 -2.78
C GLU A 232 -19.81 6.23 -2.35
N PHE A 233 -19.02 7.23 -2.78
CA PHE A 233 -17.61 7.32 -2.45
C PHE A 233 -17.35 7.38 -0.94
N CYS A 234 -18.04 8.25 -0.22
CA CYS A 234 -17.92 8.37 1.24
C CYS A 234 -18.32 7.07 1.94
N TRP A 235 -19.40 6.43 1.48
CA TRP A 235 -19.85 5.15 2.01
C TRP A 235 -18.79 4.05 1.84
N TYR A 236 -18.19 3.94 0.65
CA TYR A 236 -17.09 3.00 0.40
C TYR A 236 -15.87 3.31 1.26
N GLU A 237 -15.44 4.56 1.34
CA GLU A 237 -14.23 4.91 2.09
C GLU A 237 -14.38 4.66 3.60
N ASP A 238 -15.55 4.91 4.22
CA ASP A 238 -15.75 4.60 5.64
C ASP A 238 -15.75 3.10 5.92
N ARG A 239 -16.39 2.29 5.07
CA ARG A 239 -16.45 0.83 5.27
C ARG A 239 -15.14 0.13 5.00
N LYS A 240 -14.19 0.76 4.29
CA LYS A 240 -12.86 0.18 4.05
C LYS A 240 -12.12 -0.03 5.35
N ASN A 241 -12.23 0.87 6.33
CA ASN A 241 -11.50 0.79 7.60
C ASN A 241 -9.96 0.74 7.45
N ASN A 242 -9.40 1.27 6.36
CA ASN A 242 -7.96 1.31 6.10
C ASN A 242 -7.30 2.61 6.53
N ARG A 243 -8.07 3.53 7.12
CA ARG A 243 -7.59 4.84 7.56
C ARG A 243 -8.32 5.27 8.82
N GLY A 244 -7.62 5.99 9.68
CA GLY A 244 -8.17 6.50 10.92
C GLY A 244 -7.42 7.74 11.42
N ILE A 245 -7.86 8.24 12.57
CA ILE A 245 -7.25 9.37 13.26
C ILE A 245 -6.77 8.94 14.64
N ILE A 246 -5.53 9.30 14.99
CA ILE A 246 -5.02 9.24 16.37
C ILE A 246 -4.62 10.65 16.79
N GLU A 247 -5.26 11.19 17.84
CA GLU A 247 -4.89 12.49 18.42
C GLU A 247 -4.73 13.60 17.36
N GLY A 248 -5.69 13.67 16.42
CA GLY A 248 -5.72 14.64 15.32
C GLY A 248 -4.81 14.32 14.13
N THR A 249 -4.02 13.24 14.17
CA THR A 249 -3.13 12.81 13.08
C THR A 249 -3.76 11.67 12.29
N LEU A 250 -3.76 11.80 10.95
CA LEU A 250 -4.19 10.74 10.05
C LEU A 250 -3.18 9.59 10.04
N PHE A 251 -3.68 8.36 10.04
CA PHE A 251 -2.90 7.17 9.74
C PHE A 251 -3.59 6.30 8.68
N ASP A 252 -2.78 5.72 7.80
CA ASP A 252 -3.18 4.68 6.85
C ASP A 252 -2.73 3.31 7.38
N ILE A 253 -3.52 2.25 7.15
CA ILE A 253 -3.18 0.85 7.43
C ILE A 253 -2.85 0.18 6.09
N LEU A 254 -1.56 0.16 5.76
CA LEU A 254 -1.03 -0.30 4.48
C LEU A 254 -0.69 -1.79 4.54
N ALA A 255 -1.11 -2.55 3.54
CA ALA A 255 -0.70 -3.94 3.37
C ALA A 255 0.68 -4.04 2.71
N THR A 256 1.46 -5.05 3.09
CA THR A 256 2.64 -5.51 2.35
C THR A 256 2.79 -7.02 2.49
N ARG A 257 3.07 -7.72 1.39
CA ARG A 257 3.25 -9.17 1.43
C ARG A 257 4.46 -9.61 2.24
N ASN A 258 4.33 -10.76 2.92
CA ASN A 258 5.48 -11.53 3.38
C ASN A 258 6.24 -12.13 2.20
N TRP A 259 7.49 -12.54 2.42
CA TRP A 259 8.33 -13.09 1.34
C TRP A 259 7.77 -14.41 0.77
N ASP A 260 7.07 -15.19 1.57
CA ASP A 260 6.40 -16.44 1.19
C ASP A 260 5.06 -16.22 0.47
N GLU A 261 4.50 -15.00 0.51
CA GLU A 261 3.29 -14.63 -0.23
C GLU A 261 3.59 -14.02 -1.62
N ILE A 262 4.88 -13.81 -1.93
CA ILE A 262 5.34 -13.26 -3.21
C ILE A 262 5.72 -14.43 -4.11
N GLU A 263 5.01 -14.56 -5.22
CA GLU A 263 5.22 -15.62 -6.20
C GLU A 263 5.68 -15.06 -7.54
N GLY A 264 6.49 -15.85 -8.26
CA GLY A 264 6.88 -15.56 -9.62
C GLY A 264 8.17 -14.76 -9.76
N GLU A 265 8.49 -14.43 -10.99
CA GLU A 265 9.70 -13.73 -11.41
C GLU A 265 9.39 -12.66 -12.45
N TRP A 266 10.27 -11.68 -12.59
CA TRP A 266 10.04 -10.59 -13.54
C TRP A 266 9.97 -11.13 -14.97
N GLY A 267 8.86 -10.85 -15.66
CA GLY A 267 8.63 -11.29 -17.03
C GLY A 267 8.12 -12.71 -17.19
N ASP A 268 7.80 -13.42 -16.10
CA ASP A 268 7.13 -14.73 -16.17
C ASP A 268 5.66 -14.65 -16.59
N THR A 269 5.08 -13.45 -16.53
CA THR A 269 3.67 -13.20 -16.80
C THR A 269 3.53 -12.24 -17.97
N ARG A 270 2.70 -12.61 -18.96
CA ARG A 270 2.35 -11.77 -20.10
C ARG A 270 0.86 -11.44 -20.07
N TYR A 271 0.55 -10.22 -20.50
CA TYR A 271 -0.81 -9.69 -20.56
C TYR A 271 -1.17 -9.34 -21.99
N GLU A 272 -2.30 -9.81 -22.46
CA GLU A 272 -2.80 -9.54 -23.81
C GLU A 272 -4.19 -8.90 -23.74
N PRO A 273 -4.45 -7.79 -24.43
CA PRO A 273 -5.75 -7.13 -24.40
C PRO A 273 -6.81 -8.01 -25.06
N VAL A 274 -7.92 -8.26 -24.35
CA VAL A 274 -9.06 -9.04 -24.85
C VAL A 274 -10.22 -8.13 -25.23
N GLY A 275 -10.48 -7.08 -24.43
CA GLY A 275 -11.65 -6.24 -24.63
C GLY A 275 -11.87 -5.18 -23.55
N ILE A 276 -13.05 -4.59 -23.56
CA ILE A 276 -13.59 -3.70 -22.52
C ILE A 276 -15.02 -4.16 -22.29
N ALA A 277 -15.37 -4.38 -21.02
CA ALA A 277 -16.68 -4.94 -20.67
C ALA A 277 -17.19 -4.42 -19.34
N LYS A 278 -18.51 -4.50 -19.18
CA LYS A 278 -19.22 -4.39 -17.90
C LYS A 278 -19.71 -5.78 -17.49
N VAL A 279 -19.41 -6.19 -16.27
CA VAL A 279 -19.75 -7.52 -15.75
C VAL A 279 -20.43 -7.40 -14.38
N GLU A 280 -21.31 -8.33 -14.08
CA GLU A 280 -21.81 -8.63 -12.75
C GLU A 280 -21.13 -9.91 -12.25
N THR A 281 -20.69 -9.96 -10.99
CA THR A 281 -20.04 -11.14 -10.42
C THR A 281 -20.11 -11.15 -8.90
N VAL A 282 -19.71 -12.27 -8.27
CA VAL A 282 -19.61 -12.42 -6.81
C VAL A 282 -18.15 -12.48 -6.42
N VAL A 283 -17.76 -11.71 -5.40
CA VAL A 283 -16.42 -11.79 -4.83
C VAL A 283 -16.26 -13.11 -4.07
N GLU A 284 -15.34 -13.96 -4.51
CA GLU A 284 -15.00 -15.21 -3.84
C GLU A 284 -13.93 -15.01 -2.77
N ASN A 285 -12.89 -14.23 -3.08
CA ASN A 285 -11.80 -13.96 -2.16
C ASN A 285 -11.26 -12.53 -2.34
N ALA A 286 -11.17 -11.79 -1.25
CA ALA A 286 -10.73 -10.39 -1.20
C ALA A 286 -9.46 -10.18 -0.34
N ILE A 287 -8.69 -11.24 -0.05
CA ILE A 287 -7.48 -11.18 0.80
C ILE A 287 -6.45 -10.14 0.32
N ALA A 288 -6.33 -9.97 -0.99
CA ALA A 288 -5.41 -9.03 -1.63
C ALA A 288 -6.10 -7.74 -2.10
N SER A 289 -7.29 -7.42 -1.58
CA SER A 289 -8.07 -6.24 -2.00
C SER A 289 -7.45 -4.89 -1.59
N PHE A 290 -6.49 -4.89 -0.66
CA PHE A 290 -5.73 -3.69 -0.26
C PHE A 290 -4.24 -3.75 -0.69
N ASP A 291 -3.87 -4.77 -1.47
CA ASP A 291 -2.53 -4.93 -1.99
C ASP A 291 -2.28 -4.01 -3.21
N ASN A 292 -1.10 -4.09 -3.83
CA ASN A 292 -0.77 -3.36 -5.05
C ASN A 292 -0.34 -4.29 -6.20
N PRO A 293 -1.18 -4.46 -7.25
CA PRO A 293 -2.55 -3.96 -7.37
C PRO A 293 -3.50 -4.65 -6.38
N ALA A 294 -4.66 -4.03 -6.14
CA ALA A 294 -5.74 -4.67 -5.40
C ALA A 294 -6.37 -5.77 -6.26
N THR A 295 -6.57 -6.98 -5.75
CA THR A 295 -7.15 -8.09 -6.52
C THR A 295 -8.30 -8.77 -5.79
N TYR A 296 -9.31 -9.16 -6.57
CA TYR A 296 -10.50 -9.90 -6.15
C TYR A 296 -10.62 -11.16 -7.00
N LYS A 297 -10.58 -12.35 -6.39
CA LYS A 297 -11.03 -13.56 -7.11
C LYS A 297 -12.54 -13.54 -7.16
N VAL A 298 -13.11 -13.88 -8.30
CA VAL A 298 -14.55 -13.75 -8.55
C VAL A 298 -15.14 -15.00 -9.18
N LYS A 299 -16.44 -15.20 -8.98
CA LYS A 299 -17.21 -16.33 -9.51
C LYS A 299 -18.59 -15.88 -9.99
N ASP A 300 -19.30 -16.78 -10.67
CA ASP A 300 -20.65 -16.52 -11.19
C ASP A 300 -20.71 -15.26 -12.08
N LEU A 301 -19.71 -15.11 -12.95
CA LEU A 301 -19.59 -13.97 -13.86
C LEU A 301 -20.75 -13.94 -14.86
N LYS A 302 -21.38 -12.78 -14.99
CA LYS A 302 -22.36 -12.45 -16.01
C LYS A 302 -21.91 -11.21 -16.76
N VAL A 303 -21.67 -11.34 -18.06
CA VAL A 303 -21.40 -10.20 -18.93
C VAL A 303 -22.68 -9.39 -19.12
N LEU A 304 -22.62 -8.08 -18.88
CA LEU A 304 -23.74 -7.15 -19.03
C LEU A 304 -23.62 -6.31 -20.31
N GLU A 305 -22.40 -5.92 -20.65
CA GLU A 305 -22.07 -5.09 -21.82
C GLU A 305 -20.68 -5.43 -22.31
N VAL A 306 -20.48 -5.45 -23.64
CA VAL A 306 -19.17 -5.57 -24.27
C VAL A 306 -18.96 -4.36 -25.17
N ASP A 307 -18.19 -3.39 -24.69
CA ASP A 307 -17.82 -2.19 -25.45
C ASP A 307 -16.86 -2.57 -26.59
N LYS A 308 -15.97 -3.53 -26.36
CA LYS A 308 -14.98 -4.02 -27.32
C LYS A 308 -14.52 -5.43 -26.97
N GLY A 309 -14.21 -6.25 -27.98
CA GLY A 309 -13.49 -7.51 -27.77
C GLY A 309 -14.33 -8.77 -27.90
N ASN A 310 -13.77 -9.90 -27.47
CA ASN A 310 -14.41 -11.22 -27.62
C ASN A 310 -15.16 -11.63 -26.36
N GLU A 311 -16.49 -11.60 -26.40
CA GLU A 311 -17.37 -11.98 -25.28
C GLU A 311 -17.10 -13.38 -24.73
N LYS A 312 -16.77 -14.36 -25.59
CA LYS A 312 -16.48 -15.74 -25.14
C LYS A 312 -15.24 -15.81 -24.26
N LEU A 313 -14.28 -14.92 -24.47
CA LEU A 313 -13.07 -14.82 -23.64
C LEU A 313 -13.34 -14.00 -22.39
N ILE A 314 -14.10 -12.90 -22.52
CA ILE A 314 -14.55 -12.07 -21.40
C ILE A 314 -15.35 -12.91 -20.39
N ASN A 315 -16.18 -13.84 -20.85
CA ASN A 315 -16.96 -14.72 -20.00
C ASN A 315 -16.12 -15.70 -19.17
N LYS A 316 -14.80 -15.74 -19.37
CA LYS A 316 -13.85 -16.55 -18.58
C LYS A 316 -13.16 -15.76 -17.45
N VAL A 317 -13.48 -14.47 -17.29
CA VAL A 317 -12.89 -13.63 -16.24
C VAL A 317 -13.13 -14.26 -14.86
N ASN A 318 -12.05 -14.47 -14.12
CA ASN A 318 -12.04 -15.05 -12.78
C ASN A 318 -11.33 -14.15 -11.75
N GLU A 319 -10.79 -13.01 -12.18
CA GLU A 319 -10.18 -12.00 -11.32
C GLU A 319 -10.61 -10.58 -11.74
N ILE A 320 -10.80 -9.71 -10.76
CA ILE A 320 -10.88 -8.27 -10.97
C ILE A 320 -9.70 -7.62 -10.24
N SER A 321 -8.95 -6.76 -10.92
CA SER A 321 -7.82 -6.03 -10.33
C SER A 321 -8.01 -4.52 -10.43
N SER A 322 -7.60 -3.78 -9.40
CA SER A 322 -7.57 -2.31 -9.40
C SER A 322 -6.15 -1.79 -9.20
N PHE A 323 -5.69 -0.96 -10.14
CA PHE A 323 -4.45 -0.19 -10.03
C PHE A 323 -4.64 1.20 -9.41
N THR A 324 -5.89 1.57 -9.11
CA THR A 324 -6.22 2.81 -8.40
C THR A 324 -6.60 2.54 -6.96
N HIS A 325 -6.20 3.45 -6.07
CA HIS A 325 -6.58 3.40 -4.65
C HIS A 325 -8.09 3.58 -4.44
N THR A 326 -8.80 4.22 -5.39
CA THR A 326 -10.25 4.45 -5.28
C THR A 326 -11.03 3.15 -5.15
N TYR A 327 -10.65 2.10 -5.89
CA TYR A 327 -11.35 0.81 -5.87
C TYR A 327 -10.56 -0.29 -5.13
N ALA A 328 -9.50 0.06 -4.40
CA ALA A 328 -8.88 -0.84 -3.44
C ALA A 328 -9.78 -0.97 -2.20
N GLY A 329 -9.99 -2.20 -1.72
CA GLY A 329 -10.87 -2.52 -0.60
C GLY A 329 -12.36 -2.33 -0.87
N GLN A 330 -12.77 -2.23 -2.14
CA GLN A 330 -14.12 -1.83 -2.55
C GLN A 330 -15.22 -2.82 -2.15
N ALA A 331 -14.92 -4.12 -2.15
CA ALA A 331 -15.87 -5.18 -1.83
C ALA A 331 -15.20 -6.26 -0.96
N ILE A 332 -16.02 -7.00 -0.21
CA ILE A 332 -15.58 -8.14 0.60
C ILE A 332 -16.18 -9.45 0.06
N GLU A 333 -15.73 -10.57 0.60
CA GLU A 333 -16.20 -11.91 0.21
C GLU A 333 -17.73 -12.03 0.28
N ASN A 334 -18.30 -12.71 -0.72
CA ASN A 334 -19.73 -12.95 -0.94
C ASN A 334 -20.55 -11.74 -1.40
N GLU A 335 -19.97 -10.53 -1.52
CA GLU A 335 -20.70 -9.40 -2.09
C GLU A 335 -20.83 -9.52 -3.62
N LYS A 336 -22.01 -9.15 -4.12
CA LYS A 336 -22.27 -9.01 -5.56
C LYS A 336 -21.81 -7.65 -6.04
N ILE A 337 -21.01 -7.64 -7.08
CA ILE A 337 -20.44 -6.42 -7.67
C ILE A 337 -20.79 -6.27 -9.14
N ILE A 338 -20.80 -5.03 -9.59
CA ILE A 338 -20.75 -4.61 -10.98
C ILE A 338 -19.38 -3.96 -11.20
N ALA A 339 -18.65 -4.43 -12.20
CA ALA A 339 -17.37 -3.84 -12.59
C ALA A 339 -17.33 -3.51 -14.08
N LYS A 340 -16.69 -2.40 -14.42
CA LYS A 340 -16.42 -1.99 -15.81
C LYS A 340 -14.95 -1.66 -15.97
N GLY A 341 -14.33 -2.20 -17.02
CA GLY A 341 -12.91 -1.99 -17.25
C GLY A 341 -12.34 -2.80 -18.42
N LYS A 342 -11.01 -2.76 -18.56
CA LYS A 342 -10.26 -3.48 -19.60
C LYS A 342 -10.12 -4.94 -19.24
N VAL A 343 -10.45 -5.84 -20.15
CA VAL A 343 -10.25 -7.29 -19.99
C VAL A 343 -8.93 -7.70 -20.61
N GLU A 344 -8.14 -8.48 -19.87
CA GLU A 344 -6.86 -9.01 -20.32
C GLU A 344 -6.79 -10.53 -20.14
N ARG A 345 -6.15 -11.20 -21.09
CA ARG A 345 -5.67 -12.58 -20.94
C ARG A 345 -4.35 -12.54 -20.20
N VAL A 346 -4.20 -13.39 -19.19
CA VAL A 346 -3.01 -13.55 -18.37
C VAL A 346 -2.37 -14.89 -18.69
N LEU A 347 -1.09 -14.87 -19.05
CA LEU A 347 -0.31 -16.07 -19.33
C LEU A 347 0.85 -16.14 -18.34
N LYS A 348 0.75 -16.96 -17.30
CA LYS A 348 1.76 -17.11 -16.23
C LYS A 348 2.61 -18.35 -16.47
N GLY A 349 3.94 -18.21 -16.38
CA GLY A 349 4.91 -19.30 -16.50
C GLY A 349 5.85 -19.20 -17.70
N LYS A 350 6.93 -19.98 -17.66
CA LYS A 350 7.98 -20.05 -18.70
C LYS A 350 7.81 -21.30 -19.58
N GLY A 351 8.13 -21.19 -20.87
CA GLY A 351 8.11 -22.33 -21.80
C GLY A 351 6.70 -22.72 -22.26
N GLN A 352 6.48 -24.03 -22.45
CA GLN A 352 5.23 -24.59 -23.01
C GLN A 352 4.10 -24.75 -21.97
N ASN A 353 4.42 -24.77 -20.67
CA ASN A 353 3.43 -24.92 -19.59
C ASN A 353 3.05 -23.54 -19.04
N LYS A 354 2.22 -22.81 -19.77
CA LYS A 354 1.66 -21.53 -19.32
C LYS A 354 0.26 -21.74 -18.76
N GLU A 355 0.03 -21.25 -17.56
CA GLU A 355 -1.30 -21.14 -16.99
C GLU A 355 -2.00 -19.94 -17.65
N GLU A 356 -3.19 -20.19 -18.19
CA GLU A 356 -4.01 -19.17 -18.85
C GLU A 356 -5.18 -18.80 -17.94
N SER A 357 -5.33 -17.50 -17.68
CA SER A 357 -6.47 -16.93 -16.95
C SER A 357 -6.91 -15.60 -17.56
N TYR A 358 -7.99 -15.02 -17.03
CA TYR A 358 -8.60 -13.80 -17.56
C TYR A 358 -8.97 -12.87 -16.41
N ARG A 359 -8.62 -11.59 -16.54
CA ARG A 359 -8.94 -10.58 -15.53
C ARG A 359 -9.58 -9.34 -16.13
N LEU A 360 -10.39 -8.65 -15.34
CA LEU A 360 -10.86 -7.29 -15.64
C LEU A 360 -10.09 -6.29 -14.78
N ILE A 361 -9.58 -5.24 -15.41
CA ILE A 361 -8.74 -4.22 -14.80
C ILE A 361 -9.49 -2.90 -14.72
N VAL A 362 -9.40 -2.29 -13.53
CA VAL A 362 -9.82 -0.92 -13.25
C VAL A 362 -8.59 -0.08 -12.89
N GLY A 363 -8.53 1.16 -13.38
CA GLY A 363 -7.38 2.04 -13.23
C GLY A 363 -6.33 1.90 -14.32
N THR A 364 -6.76 1.68 -15.57
CA THR A 364 -5.84 1.72 -16.73
C THR A 364 -5.30 3.11 -16.99
N THR A 365 -6.00 4.13 -16.52
CA THR A 365 -5.54 5.52 -16.44
C THR A 365 -5.49 5.98 -15.00
N ARG A 366 -4.70 7.04 -14.74
CA ARG A 366 -4.57 7.62 -13.39
C ARG A 366 -5.91 8.06 -12.80
N GLU A 367 -6.84 8.50 -13.63
CA GLU A 367 -8.16 9.01 -13.23
C GLU A 367 -9.25 7.93 -13.30
N SER A 368 -8.97 6.76 -13.90
CA SER A 368 -9.91 5.63 -14.01
C SER A 368 -11.25 6.01 -14.64
N ILE A 369 -11.23 6.90 -15.64
CA ILE A 369 -12.45 7.41 -16.28
C ILE A 369 -13.24 6.26 -16.91
N ASN A 370 -14.53 6.16 -16.56
CA ASN A 370 -15.46 5.12 -17.01
C ASN A 370 -15.03 3.68 -16.62
N GLU A 371 -14.19 3.54 -15.59
CA GLU A 371 -13.80 2.28 -15.00
C GLU A 371 -14.16 2.26 -13.52
N TYR A 372 -14.76 1.17 -13.05
CA TYR A 372 -15.25 1.11 -11.68
C TYR A 372 -15.44 -0.31 -11.15
N ILE A 373 -15.47 -0.40 -9.82
CA ILE A 373 -15.98 -1.54 -9.06
C ILE A 373 -17.05 -0.98 -8.12
N LYS A 374 -18.25 -1.54 -8.15
CA LYS A 374 -19.36 -1.17 -7.25
C LYS A 374 -20.07 -2.42 -6.74
N LEU A 375 -20.66 -2.36 -5.57
CA LEU A 375 -21.72 -3.27 -5.18
C LEU A 375 -22.89 -3.14 -6.15
N LYS A 376 -23.51 -4.27 -6.47
CA LYS A 376 -24.74 -4.31 -7.28
C LYS A 376 -25.88 -3.55 -6.61
N ASN A 377 -25.98 -3.69 -5.29
CA ASN A 377 -26.92 -2.96 -4.46
C ASN A 377 -26.11 -2.30 -3.34
N ILE A 378 -26.06 -0.97 -3.33
CA ILE A 378 -25.52 -0.22 -2.20
C ILE A 378 -26.61 -0.19 -1.12
N PRO A 379 -26.28 -0.54 0.13
CA PRO A 379 -27.25 -0.58 1.24
C PRO A 379 -27.95 0.73 1.54
#